data_AF-Q8SPR9-F1
#
_entry.id   AF-Q8SPR9-F1
#
_cell.length_a   1.000
_cell.length_b   1.000
_cell.length_c   1.000
_cell.angle_alpha   90.00
_cell.angle_beta   90.00
_cell.angle_gamma   90.00
#
_symmetry.space_group_name_H-M   'P 1'
#
loop_
_entity.id
_entity.type
_entity.pdbx_description
1 polymer ?
#
loop_
_entity_poly.entity_id
_entity_poly.type
_entity_poly.pdbx_seq_one_letter_code
_entity_poly.pdbx_strand_id
1 'polypeptide(L)'
;VCSVAFLKAVFAEFLATLIFVFFGLGSALKWPSALPSILQIALAFGLAIGTLAQALGPVSGGHINPAITLALLVGNQISLLRAVFYVAAQLVGAIAGAGILYGLAPLNARGNLAVNALNNNTTPGQAVVVELILTFQLALCIFSSTDSRRTSPVGSPALSIGLSVTLGH
;
A
#
# COMPACT_ATOMS: atom_id res chain seq x y z
N VAL A 1 -19.89 -5.10 -14.40
CA VAL A 1 -19.97 -4.27 -13.17
C VAL A 1 -20.83 -4.92 -12.09
N CYS A 2 -21.90 -5.63 -12.46
CA CYS A 2 -22.87 -6.18 -11.52
C CYS A 2 -22.58 -7.63 -11.06
N SER A 3 -21.34 -8.12 -11.12
CA SER A 3 -21.03 -9.46 -10.63
C SER A 3 -20.65 -9.43 -9.15
N VAL A 4 -21.06 -10.44 -8.39
CA VAL A 4 -20.71 -10.58 -6.97
C VAL A 4 -19.19 -10.62 -6.77
N ALA A 5 -18.46 -11.26 -7.68
CA ALA A 5 -17.00 -11.29 -7.65
C ALA A 5 -16.39 -9.89 -7.78
N PHE A 6 -16.94 -9.03 -8.64
CA PHE A 6 -16.48 -7.65 -8.78
C PHE A 6 -16.75 -6.85 -7.49
N LEU A 7 -17.94 -6.97 -6.90
CA LEU A 7 -18.27 -6.30 -5.64
C LEU A 7 -17.34 -6.75 -4.50
N LYS A 8 -17.07 -8.05 -4.40
CA LYS A 8 -16.10 -8.60 -3.43
C LYS A 8 -14.71 -8.03 -3.64
N ALA A 9 -14.26 -7.90 -4.89
CA ALA A 9 -12.96 -7.36 -5.21
C ALA A 9 -12.82 -5.87 -4.84
N VAL A 10 -13.85 -5.06 -5.14
CA VAL A 10 -13.87 -3.64 -4.74
C VAL A 10 -13.89 -3.48 -3.22
N PHE A 11 -14.68 -4.30 -2.52
CA PHE A 11 -14.69 -4.32 -1.05
C PHE A 11 -13.35 -4.77 -0.46
N ALA A 12 -12.70 -5.77 -1.07
CA ALA A 12 -11.38 -6.23 -0.64
C ALA A 12 -10.31 -5.14 -0.79
N GLU A 13 -10.30 -4.36 -1.88
CA GLU A 13 -9.39 -3.21 -2.02
C GLU A 13 -9.65 -2.12 -0.97
N PHE A 14 -10.93 -1.81 -0.70
CA PHE A 14 -11.29 -0.88 0.37
C PHE A 14 -10.77 -1.36 1.74
N LEU A 15 -11.06 -2.61 2.09
CA LEU A 15 -10.69 -3.19 3.38
C LEU A 15 -9.17 -3.31 3.52
N ALA A 16 -8.49 -3.73 2.46
CA ALA A 16 -7.04 -3.84 2.46
C ALA A 16 -6.38 -2.47 2.68
N THR A 17 -6.80 -1.42 1.97
CA THR A 17 -6.20 -0.10 2.14
C THR A 17 -6.54 0.53 3.49
N LEU A 18 -7.74 0.27 4.03
CA LEU A 18 -8.10 0.65 5.40
C LEU A 18 -7.13 0.06 6.42
N ILE A 19 -6.93 -1.27 6.36
CA ILE A 19 -6.06 -1.97 7.30
C ILE A 19 -4.60 -1.53 7.11
N PHE A 20 -4.14 -1.41 5.87
CA PHE A 20 -2.80 -0.95 5.54
C PHE A 20 -2.51 0.42 6.13
N VAL A 21 -3.39 1.41 5.91
CA VAL A 21 -3.19 2.76 6.43
C VAL A 21 -3.30 2.81 7.95
N PHE A 22 -4.21 2.04 8.56
CA PHE A 22 -4.32 1.94 10.01
C PHE A 22 -3.01 1.46 10.65
N PHE A 23 -2.45 0.35 10.18
CA PHE A 23 -1.19 -0.20 10.72
C PHE A 23 0.03 0.63 10.33
N GLY A 24 0.11 1.08 9.08
CA GLY A 24 1.21 1.90 8.58
C GLY A 24 1.36 3.19 9.37
N LEU A 25 0.33 4.04 9.39
CA LEU A 25 0.36 5.29 10.15
C LEU A 25 0.52 5.04 11.65
N GLY A 26 -0.18 4.04 12.21
CA GLY A 26 -0.10 3.71 13.63
C GLY A 26 1.32 3.33 14.08
N SER A 27 2.06 2.60 13.25
CA SER A 27 3.45 2.25 13.52
C SER A 27 4.43 3.42 13.43
N ALA A 28 4.07 4.46 12.66
CA ALA A 28 4.89 5.65 12.42
C ALA A 28 4.58 6.83 13.34
N LEU A 29 3.57 6.71 14.21
CA LEU A 29 3.29 7.73 15.23
C LEU A 29 4.47 7.88 16.21
N LYS A 30 4.64 9.10 16.73
CA LYS A 30 5.65 9.40 17.75
C LYS A 30 5.15 8.98 19.13
N TRP A 31 5.16 7.69 19.39
CA TRP A 31 4.72 7.13 20.67
C TRP A 31 5.61 7.61 21.83
N PRO A 32 5.05 8.24 22.88
CA PRO A 32 5.84 8.77 24.00
C PRO A 32 6.63 7.71 24.76
N SER A 33 6.17 6.46 24.75
CA SER A 33 6.82 5.33 25.40
C SER A 33 8.07 4.84 24.67
N ALA A 34 8.09 4.94 23.33
CA ALA A 34 9.19 4.50 22.49
C ALA A 34 9.03 5.09 21.08
N LEU A 35 10.01 5.88 20.65
CA LEU A 35 10.01 6.41 19.29
C LEU A 35 10.32 5.29 18.28
N PRO A 36 9.54 5.15 17.19
CA PRO A 36 9.79 4.13 16.19
C PRO A 36 11.07 4.43 15.40
N SER A 37 11.88 3.39 15.14
CA SER A 37 13.03 3.49 14.25
C SER A 37 12.62 3.37 12.77
N ILE A 38 13.49 3.81 11.86
CA ILE A 38 13.25 3.71 10.41
C ILE A 38 12.98 2.26 10.01
N LEU A 39 13.79 1.30 10.49
CA LEU A 39 13.62 -0.12 10.20
C LEU A 39 12.28 -0.67 10.73
N GLN A 40 11.85 -0.22 11.92
CA GLN A 40 10.56 -0.63 12.49
C GLN A 40 9.38 -0.16 11.64
N ILE A 41 9.42 1.09 11.16
CA ILE A 41 8.39 1.66 10.28
C ILE A 41 8.40 0.92 8.93
N ALA A 42 9.57 0.78 8.31
CA ALA A 42 9.72 0.11 7.03
C ALA A 42 9.18 -1.32 7.07
N LEU A 43 9.51 -2.08 8.12
CA LEU A 43 8.97 -3.43 8.32
C LEU A 43 7.46 -3.43 8.57
N ALA A 44 6.91 -2.48 9.33
CA ALA A 44 5.48 -2.43 9.57
C ALA A 44 4.68 -2.23 8.28
N PHE A 45 5.10 -1.29 7.42
CA PHE A 45 4.47 -1.05 6.12
C PHE A 45 4.64 -2.25 5.18
N GLY A 46 5.86 -2.80 5.08
CA GLY A 46 6.12 -3.92 4.18
C GLY A 46 5.43 -5.21 4.60
N LEU A 47 5.43 -5.55 5.89
CA LEU A 47 4.72 -6.71 6.42
C LEU A 47 3.20 -6.53 6.32
N ALA A 48 2.67 -5.31 6.46
CA ALA A 48 1.26 -5.04 6.23
C ALA A 48 0.87 -5.34 4.77
N ILE A 49 1.63 -4.83 3.79
CA ILE A 49 1.40 -5.13 2.37
C ILE A 49 1.55 -6.61 2.07
N GLY A 50 2.61 -7.27 2.55
CA GLY A 50 2.79 -8.71 2.32
C GLY A 50 1.67 -9.56 2.93
N THR A 51 1.23 -9.22 4.14
CA THR A 51 0.11 -9.91 4.81
C THR A 51 -1.19 -9.73 4.03
N LEU A 52 -1.49 -8.49 3.61
CA LEU A 52 -2.72 -8.19 2.88
C LEU A 52 -2.72 -8.76 1.46
N ALA A 53 -1.56 -8.78 0.79
CA ALA A 53 -1.40 -9.46 -0.49
C ALA A 53 -1.65 -10.96 -0.36
N GLN A 54 -1.15 -11.60 0.71
CA GLN A 54 -1.42 -13.01 0.99
C GLN A 54 -2.90 -13.28 1.29
N ALA A 55 -3.54 -12.41 2.07
CA ALA A 55 -4.91 -12.61 2.55
C ALA A 55 -5.99 -12.25 1.52
N LEU A 56 -5.80 -11.14 0.79
CA LEU A 56 -6.82 -10.55 -0.08
C LEU A 56 -6.42 -10.53 -1.56
N GLY A 57 -5.15 -10.81 -1.88
CA GLY A 57 -4.69 -10.98 -3.27
C GLY A 57 -5.53 -11.94 -4.10
N PRO A 58 -5.91 -13.13 -3.59
CA PRO A 58 -6.80 -14.06 -4.32
C PRO A 58 -8.20 -13.51 -4.63
N VAL A 59 -8.65 -12.46 -3.94
CA VAL A 59 -9.99 -11.87 -4.10
C VAL A 59 -9.99 -10.72 -5.10
N SER A 60 -9.02 -9.80 -5.00
CA SER A 60 -8.99 -8.57 -5.83
C SER A 60 -7.74 -8.40 -6.70
N GLY A 61 -6.70 -9.20 -6.48
CA GLY A 61 -5.34 -8.91 -6.94
C GLY A 61 -4.52 -8.12 -5.90
N GLY A 62 -5.16 -7.59 -4.85
CA GLY A 62 -4.49 -6.93 -3.72
C GLY A 62 -3.61 -5.76 -4.15
N HIS A 63 -4.15 -4.79 -4.89
CA HIS A 63 -3.36 -3.66 -5.38
C HIS A 63 -3.00 -2.69 -4.25
N ILE A 64 -3.99 -2.34 -3.41
CA ILE A 64 -3.87 -1.54 -2.18
C ILE A 64 -3.22 -0.15 -2.43
N ASN A 65 -3.08 0.25 -3.68
CA ASN A 65 -2.33 1.43 -4.11
C ASN A 65 -2.86 1.92 -5.48
N PRO A 66 -3.28 3.20 -5.58
CA PRO A 66 -3.71 3.78 -6.85
C PRO A 66 -2.65 3.73 -7.95
N ALA A 67 -1.38 3.97 -7.64
CA ALA A 67 -0.29 3.94 -8.62
C ALA A 67 -0.12 2.54 -9.22
N ILE A 68 -0.20 1.48 -8.41
CA ILE A 68 -0.14 0.08 -8.89
C ILE A 68 -1.37 -0.26 -9.72
N THR A 69 -2.55 0.20 -9.30
CA THR A 69 -3.78 0.01 -10.07
C THR A 69 -3.70 0.67 -11.45
N LEU A 70 -3.17 1.88 -11.52
CA LEU A 70 -2.93 2.59 -12.78
C LEU A 70 -1.84 1.94 -13.62
N ALA A 71 -0.77 1.44 -12.99
CA ALA A 71 0.29 0.71 -13.69
C ALA A 71 -0.27 -0.56 -14.36
N LEU A 72 -1.13 -1.32 -13.67
CA LEU A 72 -1.81 -2.49 -14.23
C LEU A 72 -2.81 -2.13 -15.33
N LEU A 73 -3.45 -0.97 -15.26
CA LEU A 73 -4.28 -0.45 -16.35
C LEU A 73 -3.44 -0.15 -17.60
N VAL A 74 -2.35 0.60 -17.45
CA VAL A 74 -1.43 0.94 -18.55
C VAL A 74 -0.77 -0.33 -19.13
N GLY A 75 -0.45 -1.29 -18.28
CA GLY A 75 0.05 -2.61 -18.65
C GLY A 75 -1.01 -3.55 -19.24
N ASN A 76 -2.23 -3.07 -19.50
CA ASN A 76 -3.35 -3.82 -20.06
C ASN A 76 -3.70 -5.11 -19.28
N GLN A 77 -3.55 -5.08 -17.95
CA GLN A 77 -3.87 -6.20 -17.06
C GLN A 77 -5.27 -6.11 -16.47
N ILE A 78 -5.87 -4.90 -16.44
CA ILE A 78 -7.22 -4.67 -15.94
C ILE A 78 -8.00 -3.72 -16.85
N SER A 79 -9.33 -3.75 -16.74
CA SER A 79 -10.20 -2.80 -17.44
C SER A 79 -10.18 -1.42 -16.76
N LEU A 80 -10.42 -0.36 -17.55
CA LEU A 80 -10.56 1.01 -17.04
C LEU A 80 -11.60 1.11 -15.92
N LEU A 81 -12.73 0.40 -16.07
CA LEU A 81 -13.78 0.41 -15.06
C LEU A 81 -13.31 -0.20 -13.74
N ARG A 82 -12.59 -1.33 -13.77
CA ARG A 82 -12.01 -1.91 -12.56
C ARG A 82 -11.02 -0.93 -11.91
N ALA A 83 -10.18 -0.29 -12.71
CA ALA A 83 -9.21 0.68 -12.21
C ALA A 83 -9.88 1.84 -11.46
N VAL A 84 -10.94 2.44 -12.04
CA VAL A 84 -11.68 3.54 -11.41
C VAL A 84 -12.28 3.11 -10.07
N PHE A 85 -12.95 1.96 -10.02
CA PHE A 85 -13.57 1.47 -8.77
C PHE A 85 -12.53 1.09 -7.71
N TYR A 86 -11.40 0.52 -8.11
CA TYR A 86 -10.31 0.18 -7.20
C TYR A 86 -9.69 1.42 -6.59
N VAL A 87 -9.35 2.43 -7.41
CA VAL A 87 -8.80 3.70 -6.93
C VAL A 87 -9.77 4.37 -5.96
N ALA A 88 -11.06 4.44 -6.29
CA ALA A 88 -12.06 5.00 -5.39
C ALA A 88 -12.15 4.23 -4.05
N ALA A 89 -12.19 2.90 -4.09
CA ALA A 89 -12.20 2.06 -2.89
C ALA A 89 -10.93 2.24 -2.04
N GLN A 90 -9.75 2.30 -2.66
CA GLN A 90 -8.49 2.52 -1.97
C GLN A 90 -8.45 3.88 -1.27
N LEU A 91 -8.87 4.95 -1.95
CA LEU A 91 -8.91 6.30 -1.36
C LEU A 91 -9.88 6.36 -0.17
N VAL A 92 -11.08 5.80 -0.31
CA VAL A 92 -12.07 5.76 0.78
C VAL A 92 -11.57 4.88 1.93
N GLY A 93 -10.93 3.75 1.62
CA GLY A 93 -10.31 2.86 2.61
C GLY A 93 -9.21 3.56 3.40
N ALA A 94 -8.31 4.25 2.72
CA ALA A 94 -7.24 5.03 3.34
C ALA A 94 -7.78 6.09 4.32
N ILE A 95 -8.80 6.85 3.89
CA ILE A 95 -9.46 7.86 4.74
C ILE A 95 -10.09 7.20 5.96
N ALA A 96 -10.79 6.08 5.79
CA ALA A 96 -11.41 5.35 6.90
C ALA A 96 -10.35 4.80 7.88
N GLY A 97 -9.25 4.22 7.38
CA GLY A 97 -8.16 3.69 8.21
C GLY A 97 -7.50 4.78 9.04
N ALA A 98 -7.20 5.93 8.41
CA ALA A 98 -6.67 7.10 9.10
C ALA A 98 -7.68 7.68 10.12
N GLY A 99 -8.97 7.74 9.77
CA GLY A 99 -10.03 8.22 10.65
C GLY A 99 -10.23 7.34 11.90
N ILE A 100 -10.20 6.02 11.73
CA ILE A 100 -10.24 5.07 12.85
C ILE A 100 -9.00 5.25 13.74
N LEU A 101 -7.81 5.33 13.15
CA LEU A 101 -6.58 5.58 13.92
C LEU A 101 -6.64 6.93 14.66
N TYR A 102 -7.14 7.98 14.03
CA TYR A 102 -7.32 9.29 14.67
C TYR A 102 -8.22 9.18 15.91
N GLY A 103 -9.33 8.44 15.82
CA GLY A 103 -10.26 8.24 16.93
C GLY A 103 -9.69 7.39 18.07
N LEU A 104 -8.81 6.44 17.77
CA LEU A 104 -8.25 5.49 18.75
C LEU A 104 -6.90 5.92 19.33
N ALA A 105 -6.09 6.68 18.58
CA ALA A 105 -4.77 7.10 19.02
C ALA A 105 -4.87 8.17 20.12
N PRO A 106 -4.08 8.05 21.20
CA PRO A 106 -4.09 9.03 22.28
C PRO A 106 -3.57 10.38 21.77
N LEU A 107 -4.08 11.47 22.34
CA LEU A 107 -3.81 12.84 21.87
C LEU A 107 -2.31 13.17 21.83
N ASN A 108 -1.54 12.65 22.77
CA ASN A 108 -0.09 12.87 22.88
C ASN A 108 0.74 12.08 21.84
N ALA A 109 0.20 11.04 21.20
CA ALA A 109 0.86 10.30 20.12
C ALA A 109 0.37 10.75 18.72
N ARG A 110 -0.83 11.32 18.65
CA ARG A 110 -1.53 11.62 17.39
C ARG A 110 -0.73 12.53 16.47
N GLY A 111 -0.14 13.61 16.98
CA GLY A 111 0.65 14.57 16.18
C GLY A 111 -0.04 14.96 14.87
N ASN A 112 0.72 14.94 13.77
CA ASN A 112 0.20 15.14 12.41
C ASN A 112 -0.28 13.83 11.75
N LEU A 113 -0.57 12.78 12.52
CA LEU A 113 -1.05 11.47 12.05
C LEU A 113 -0.15 10.81 10.98
N ALA A 114 1.17 10.99 11.12
CA ALA A 114 2.18 10.43 10.21
C ALA A 114 1.96 10.78 8.72
N VAL A 115 1.46 11.99 8.41
CA VAL A 115 1.40 12.48 7.04
C VAL A 115 2.79 12.53 6.39
N ASN A 116 2.85 12.20 5.10
CA ASN A 116 4.06 12.38 4.31
C ASN A 116 4.47 13.85 4.29
N ALA A 117 5.72 14.13 4.62
CA ALA A 117 6.28 15.47 4.65
C ALA A 117 7.69 15.47 4.08
N LEU A 118 8.01 16.51 3.31
CA LEU A 118 9.35 16.70 2.77
C LEU A 118 10.34 16.96 3.91
N ASN A 119 11.54 16.39 3.79
CA ASN A 119 12.67 16.81 4.61
C ASN A 119 13.04 18.27 4.26
N ASN A 120 13.40 19.08 5.27
CA ASN A 120 13.79 20.48 5.10
C ASN A 120 14.92 20.73 4.09
N ASN A 121 15.76 19.71 3.84
CA ASN A 121 16.91 19.77 2.93
C ASN A 121 16.62 19.14 1.56
N THR A 122 15.37 18.79 1.25
CA THR A 122 14.98 18.14 -0.01
C THR A 122 14.01 19.02 -0.78
N THR A 123 14.35 19.34 -2.04
CA THR A 123 13.45 20.07 -2.93
C THR A 123 12.28 19.18 -3.39
N PRO A 124 11.13 19.76 -3.77
CA PRO A 124 10.01 18.99 -4.31
C PRO A 124 10.41 18.14 -5.53
N GLY A 125 11.26 18.65 -6.42
CA GLY A 125 11.74 17.91 -7.60
C GLY A 125 12.57 16.69 -7.23
N GLN A 126 13.46 16.80 -6.25
CA GLN A 126 14.23 15.66 -5.73
C GLN A 126 13.32 14.59 -5.13
N ALA A 127 12.33 15.00 -4.34
CA ALA A 127 11.38 14.06 -3.73
C ALA A 127 10.54 13.31 -4.77
N VAL A 128 10.08 14.00 -5.83
CA VAL A 128 9.34 13.36 -6.93
C VAL A 128 10.21 12.30 -7.62
N VAL A 129 11.49 12.57 -7.86
CA VAL A 129 12.41 11.60 -8.47
C VAL A 129 12.62 10.39 -7.56
N VAL A 130 12.78 10.60 -6.25
CA VAL A 130 12.88 9.51 -5.28
C VAL A 130 11.62 8.66 -5.32
N GLU A 131 10.44 9.25 -5.13
CA GLU A 131 9.14 8.54 -5.14
C GLU A 131 8.88 7.79 -6.45
N LEU A 132 9.33 8.33 -7.58
CA LEU A 132 9.29 7.64 -8.87
C LEU A 132 10.11 6.36 -8.84
N ILE A 133 11.34 6.39 -8.34
CA ILE A 133 12.22 5.22 -8.24
C ILE A 133 11.66 4.20 -7.25
N LEU A 134 11.18 4.65 -6.09
CA LEU A 134 10.60 3.80 -5.04
C LEU A 134 9.37 3.03 -5.56
N THR A 135 8.49 3.73 -6.27
CA THR A 135 7.29 3.12 -6.86
C THR A 135 7.63 2.25 -8.07
N PHE A 136 8.64 2.62 -8.86
CA PHE A 136 9.07 1.86 -10.02
C PHE A 136 9.59 0.47 -9.65
N GLN A 137 10.48 0.36 -8.65
CA GLN A 137 10.97 -0.96 -8.21
C GLN A 137 9.85 -1.84 -7.64
N LEU A 138 8.87 -1.23 -6.97
CA LEU A 138 7.71 -1.94 -6.42
C LEU A 138 6.83 -2.48 -7.56
N ALA A 139 6.52 -1.65 -8.55
CA ALA A 139 5.74 -2.06 -9.70
C ALA A 139 6.44 -3.20 -10.45
N LEU A 140 7.75 -3.10 -10.70
CA LEU A 140 8.53 -4.17 -11.32
C LEU A 140 8.46 -5.47 -10.51
N CYS A 141 8.60 -5.40 -9.18
CA CYS A 141 8.47 -6.55 -8.29
C CYS A 141 7.09 -7.20 -8.45
N ILE A 142 6.01 -6.42 -8.37
CA ILE A 142 4.63 -6.90 -8.50
C ILE A 142 4.40 -7.56 -9.85
N PHE A 143 4.76 -6.91 -10.97
CA PHE A 143 4.60 -7.49 -12.31
C PHE A 143 5.35 -8.81 -12.42
N SER A 144 6.60 -8.87 -11.97
CA SER A 144 7.42 -10.08 -12.05
C SER A 144 6.92 -11.22 -11.15
N SER A 145 6.40 -10.88 -9.96
CA SER A 145 5.89 -11.83 -8.97
C SER A 145 4.49 -12.38 -9.30
N THR A 146 3.74 -11.71 -10.18
CA THR A 146 2.35 -12.08 -10.53
C THR A 146 2.17 -12.47 -12.00
N ASP A 147 3.25 -12.51 -12.78
CA ASP A 147 3.21 -12.90 -14.19
C ASP A 147 3.00 -14.41 -14.36
N SER A 148 1.89 -14.78 -15.00
CA SER A 148 1.56 -16.18 -15.32
C SER A 148 2.54 -16.85 -16.30
N ARG A 149 3.36 -16.07 -17.02
CA ARG A 149 4.37 -16.57 -17.97
C ARG A 149 5.66 -16.97 -17.29
N ARG A 150 5.87 -16.57 -16.03
CA ARG A 150 7.10 -16.85 -15.30
C ARG A 150 7.26 -18.35 -15.06
N THR A 151 8.35 -18.92 -15.55
CA THR A 151 8.66 -20.36 -15.41
C THR A 151 9.65 -20.64 -14.27
N SER A 152 10.46 -19.66 -13.88
CA SER A 152 11.37 -19.77 -12.73
C SER A 152 10.60 -19.74 -11.41
N PRO A 153 11.05 -20.48 -10.37
CA PRO A 153 10.40 -20.46 -9.05
C PRO A 153 10.21 -19.04 -8.52
N VAL A 154 8.98 -18.71 -8.11
CA VAL A 154 8.62 -17.37 -7.60
C VAL A 154 8.85 -17.25 -6.08
N GLY A 155 8.87 -18.38 -5.36
CA GLY A 155 8.89 -18.37 -3.91
C GLY A 155 7.56 -17.85 -3.36
N SER A 156 7.60 -16.81 -2.52
CA SER A 156 6.40 -16.14 -2.01
C SER A 156 6.22 -14.77 -2.68
N PRO A 157 5.26 -14.62 -3.62
CA PRO A 157 4.92 -13.32 -4.20
C PRO A 157 4.58 -12.28 -3.14
N ALA A 158 3.74 -12.66 -2.18
CA ALA A 158 3.26 -11.76 -1.13
C ALA A 158 4.41 -11.24 -0.25
N LEU A 159 5.33 -12.13 0.19
CA LEU A 159 6.49 -11.71 0.97
C LEU A 159 7.45 -10.85 0.14
N SER A 160 7.69 -11.21 -1.13
CA SER A 160 8.58 -10.44 -2.01
C SER A 160 8.07 -9.01 -2.22
N ILE A 161 6.77 -8.85 -2.46
CA ILE A 161 6.12 -7.55 -2.63
C ILE A 161 6.15 -6.76 -1.31
N GLY A 162 5.87 -7.43 -0.18
CA GLY A 162 5.96 -6.79 1.14
C GLY A 162 7.37 -6.28 1.45
N LEU A 163 8.41 -7.08 1.20
CA LEU A 163 9.80 -6.67 1.40
C LEU A 163 10.26 -5.60 0.39
N SER A 164 9.67 -5.56 -0.82
CA SER A 164 9.89 -4.46 -1.77
C SER A 164 9.31 -3.13 -1.28
N VAL A 165 8.22 -3.16 -0.50
CA VAL A 165 7.71 -1.98 0.21
C VAL A 165 8.64 -1.60 1.37
N THR A 166 9.12 -2.57 2.16
CA THR A 166 10.13 -2.31 3.20
C THR A 166 11.38 -1.65 2.61
N LEU A 167 11.85 -2.10 1.44
CA LEU A 167 13.02 -1.52 0.77
C LEU A 167 12.82 -0.05 0.39
N GLY A 168 11.58 0.37 0.16
CA GLY A 168 11.27 1.75 -0.24
C GLY A 168 11.04 2.73 0.91
N HIS A 169 11.07 2.28 2.17
CA HIS A 169 10.86 3.09 3.37
C HIS A 169 12.15 3.38 4.12
#